data_AF-A0A6N8KXU2-F1
#
_entry.id   AF-A0A6N8KXU2-F1
#
_cell.length_a   1.000
_cell.length_b   1.000
_cell.length_c   1.000
_cell.angle_alpha   90.00
_cell.angle_beta   90.00
_cell.angle_gamma   90.00
#
_symmetry.space_group_name_H-M   'P 1'
#
loop_
_entity.id
_entity.type
_entity.pdbx_description
1 polymer ?
#
loop_
_entity_poly.entity_id
_entity_poly.type
_entity_poly.pdbx_seq_one_letter_code
_entity_poly.pdbx_strand_id
1 'polypeptide(L)'
;MSEPSSLYIKVKIEQSHLNSFFAARPATATASKNQEAWWQSRKMYSPMDLPQGLFIQAATNRAVFDELLADRRAVAMEEYDEASQEWTFLCLMFSENYREILPMLNCCASLADYLQGDENGIALVYDYFWGSTDVMVELRLRPHEAYYELTNHMTELVNADAEIIKTRIDSLLAEGQDPYNTPD
;
A
#
# COMPACT_ATOMS: atom_id res chain seq x y z
N MET A 1 -6.87 22.66 -0.93
CA MET A 1 -5.72 21.78 -1.25
C MET A 1 -6.18 20.40 -0.83
N SER A 2 -5.89 19.38 -1.65
CA SER A 2 -6.04 18.01 -1.17
C SER A 2 -4.85 17.72 -0.26
N GLU A 3 -5.00 16.75 0.63
CA GLU A 3 -3.96 16.34 1.55
C GLU A 3 -3.44 14.95 1.14
N PRO A 4 -2.12 14.67 1.23
CA PRO A 4 -1.57 13.38 0.84
C PRO A 4 -2.10 12.28 1.76
N SER A 5 -2.50 11.17 1.15
CA SER A 5 -2.86 9.94 1.86
C SER A 5 -1.61 9.18 2.30
N SER A 6 -1.78 8.31 3.28
CA SER A 6 -0.79 7.35 3.73
C SER A 6 -0.97 6.00 3.02
N LEU A 7 0.13 5.30 2.79
CA LEU A 7 0.16 3.93 2.27
C LEU A 7 0.60 2.99 3.38
N TYR A 8 -0.18 1.95 3.63
CA TYR A 8 0.16 0.87 4.54
C TYR A 8 0.03 -0.47 3.80
N ILE A 9 1.01 -1.35 3.95
CA ILE A 9 1.01 -2.68 3.36
C ILE A 9 1.42 -3.67 4.44
N LYS A 10 0.66 -4.75 4.56
CA LYS A 10 0.96 -5.87 5.46
C LYS A 10 0.66 -7.18 4.76
N VAL A 11 1.65 -8.06 4.72
CA VAL A 11 1.55 -9.29 3.95
C VAL A 11 2.22 -10.42 4.73
N LYS A 12 1.46 -11.47 5.01
CA LYS A 12 2.02 -12.76 5.42
C LYS A 12 2.58 -13.42 4.17
N ILE A 13 3.90 -13.52 4.07
CA ILE A 13 4.62 -14.04 2.91
C ILE A 13 5.99 -14.59 3.35
N GLU A 14 6.36 -15.77 2.86
CA GLU A 14 7.70 -16.29 3.05
C GLU A 14 8.75 -15.38 2.42
N GLN A 15 9.88 -15.22 3.11
CA GLN A 15 10.97 -14.35 2.67
C GLN A 15 11.46 -14.66 1.25
N SER A 16 11.46 -15.94 0.86
CA SER A 16 11.89 -16.36 -0.48
C SER A 16 10.93 -15.89 -1.59
N HIS A 17 9.61 -15.88 -1.31
CA HIS A 17 8.58 -15.38 -2.21
C HIS A 17 8.63 -13.84 -2.29
N LEU A 18 8.80 -13.17 -1.15
CA LEU A 18 8.97 -11.72 -1.08
C LEU A 18 10.22 -11.26 -1.87
N ASN A 19 11.34 -11.96 -1.73
CA ASN A 19 12.54 -11.68 -2.51
C ASN A 19 12.32 -11.87 -4.02
N SER A 20 11.52 -12.85 -4.41
CA SER A 20 11.16 -13.08 -5.81
C SER A 20 10.31 -11.94 -6.38
N PHE A 21 9.35 -11.44 -5.59
CA PHE A 21 8.60 -10.23 -5.92
C PHE A 21 9.51 -9.02 -6.08
N PHE A 22 10.42 -8.79 -5.13
CA PHE A 22 11.32 -7.65 -5.14
C PHE A 22 12.32 -7.65 -6.30
N ALA A 23 12.71 -8.83 -6.78
CA ALA A 23 13.59 -8.97 -7.94
C ALA A 23 12.86 -8.76 -9.29
N ALA A 24 11.53 -8.87 -9.31
CA ALA A 24 10.73 -8.70 -10.52
C ALA A 24 10.58 -7.22 -10.91
N ARG A 25 10.18 -6.99 -12.17
CA ARG A 25 9.84 -5.64 -12.65
C ARG A 25 8.44 -5.23 -12.20
N PRO A 26 8.19 -3.94 -11.98
CA PRO A 26 6.83 -3.43 -11.75
C PRO A 26 5.88 -3.87 -12.87
N ALA A 27 4.77 -4.46 -12.48
CA ALA A 27 3.75 -4.91 -13.40
C ALA A 27 3.14 -3.71 -14.15
N THR A 28 3.02 -3.84 -15.47
CA THR A 28 2.18 -2.95 -16.27
C THR A 28 0.76 -3.49 -16.21
N ALA A 29 -0.13 -2.83 -15.48
CA ALA A 29 -1.47 -3.37 -15.30
C ALA A 29 -2.30 -3.37 -16.57
N THR A 30 -3.16 -4.39 -16.65
CA THR A 30 -4.40 -4.34 -17.42
C THR A 30 -5.52 -4.25 -16.40
N ALA A 31 -6.40 -3.25 -16.50
CA ALA A 31 -7.44 -3.04 -15.51
C ALA A 31 -8.33 -4.29 -15.33
N SER A 32 -8.50 -4.74 -14.09
CA SER A 32 -9.45 -5.81 -13.78
C SER A 32 -10.86 -5.23 -13.65
N LYS A 33 -11.89 -6.05 -13.91
CA LYS A 33 -13.30 -5.63 -13.69
C LYS A 33 -13.56 -5.18 -12.25
N ASN A 34 -12.86 -5.77 -11.29
CA ASN A 34 -12.98 -5.41 -9.87
C ASN A 34 -12.30 -4.05 -9.58
N GLN A 35 -11.16 -3.75 -10.21
CA GLN A 35 -10.54 -2.42 -10.14
C GLN A 35 -11.42 -1.34 -10.78
N GLU A 36 -12.04 -1.63 -11.92
CA GLU A 36 -13.01 -0.72 -12.56
C GLU A 36 -14.22 -0.45 -11.66
N ALA A 37 -14.78 -1.49 -11.03
CA ALA A 37 -15.89 -1.35 -10.09
C ALA A 37 -15.52 -0.49 -8.88
N TRP A 38 -14.33 -0.71 -8.30
CA TRP A 38 -13.80 0.14 -7.23
C TRP A 38 -13.65 1.59 -7.71
N TRP A 39 -13.02 1.83 -8.86
CA TRP A 39 -12.83 3.17 -9.41
C TRP A 39 -14.16 3.93 -9.57
N GLN A 40 -15.17 3.28 -10.14
CA GLN A 40 -16.49 3.87 -10.36
C GLN A 40 -17.29 4.10 -9.08
N SER A 41 -16.93 3.43 -7.98
CA SER A 41 -17.56 3.66 -6.68
C SER A 41 -17.08 4.94 -5.99
N ARG A 42 -15.89 5.45 -6.36
CA ARG A 42 -15.28 6.59 -5.67
C ARG A 42 -16.02 7.87 -6.02
N LYS A 43 -16.32 8.68 -4.99
CA LYS A 43 -16.97 9.98 -5.16
C LYS A 43 -15.99 11.00 -5.72
N MET A 44 -16.04 11.26 -7.02
CA MET A 44 -15.20 12.25 -7.70
C MET A 44 -16.02 13.48 -8.09
N TYR A 45 -15.41 14.66 -8.02
CA TYR A 45 -16.05 15.91 -8.47
C TYR A 45 -16.38 15.87 -9.97
N SER A 46 -15.53 15.22 -10.77
CA SER A 46 -15.76 14.94 -12.19
C SER A 46 -15.45 13.47 -12.47
N PRO A 47 -16.47 12.59 -12.57
CA PRO A 47 -16.27 11.20 -12.93
C PRO A 47 -15.49 11.08 -14.26
N MET A 48 -14.53 10.16 -14.30
CA MET A 48 -13.73 9.87 -15.47
C MET A 48 -13.45 8.37 -15.57
N ASP A 49 -13.12 7.90 -16.77
CA ASP A 49 -12.70 6.51 -16.97
C ASP A 49 -11.38 6.24 -16.22
N LEU A 50 -11.22 4.99 -15.77
CA LEU A 50 -10.00 4.53 -15.12
C LEU A 50 -8.80 4.77 -16.06
N PRO A 51 -7.81 5.60 -15.68
CA PRO A 51 -6.66 5.88 -16.52
C PRO A 51 -5.91 4.61 -16.92
N GLN A 52 -5.70 4.45 -18.22
CA GLN A 52 -4.97 3.32 -18.78
C GLN A 52 -3.51 3.68 -19.05
N GLY A 53 -2.63 2.67 -19.04
CA GLY A 53 -1.23 2.83 -19.43
C GLY A 53 -0.36 3.62 -18.43
N LEU A 54 -0.80 3.74 -17.17
CA LEU A 54 0.06 4.24 -16.09
C LEU A 54 0.95 3.10 -15.57
N PHE A 55 2.25 3.38 -15.42
CA PHE A 55 3.23 2.40 -14.94
C PHE A 55 4.36 3.08 -14.19
N ILE A 56 5.01 2.33 -13.30
CA ILE A 56 6.20 2.78 -12.57
C ILE A 56 7.44 2.52 -13.42
N GLN A 57 8.27 3.54 -13.61
CA GLN A 57 9.56 3.42 -14.30
C GLN A 57 10.65 3.05 -13.30
N ALA A 58 10.67 1.79 -12.87
CA ALA A 58 11.72 1.25 -12.03
C ALA A 58 12.28 -0.05 -12.60
N ALA A 59 13.55 -0.33 -12.29
CA ALA A 59 14.21 -1.55 -12.74
C ALA A 59 13.64 -2.81 -12.07
N THR A 60 13.19 -2.68 -10.82
CA THR A 60 12.61 -3.75 -10.01
C THR A 60 11.55 -3.19 -9.06
N ASN A 61 10.70 -4.06 -8.50
CA ASN A 61 9.77 -3.69 -7.43
C ASN A 61 10.52 -3.16 -6.21
N ARG A 62 11.67 -3.75 -5.86
CA ARG A 62 12.51 -3.26 -4.76
C ARG A 62 12.87 -1.78 -4.89
N ALA A 63 13.26 -1.36 -6.09
CA ALA A 63 13.65 0.02 -6.35
C ALA A 63 12.50 1.02 -6.12
N VAL A 64 11.24 0.59 -6.29
CA VAL A 64 10.06 1.41 -6.01
C VAL A 64 9.96 1.73 -4.52
N PHE A 65 10.09 0.71 -3.67
CA PHE A 65 10.01 0.89 -2.22
C PHE A 65 11.24 1.59 -1.66
N ASP A 66 12.43 1.32 -2.22
CA ASP A 66 13.67 2.00 -1.82
C ASP A 66 13.63 3.51 -2.10
N GLU A 67 12.99 3.94 -3.19
CA GLU A 67 12.80 5.36 -3.49
C GLU A 67 11.96 6.06 -2.41
N LEU A 68 10.88 5.42 -1.95
CA LEU A 68 10.05 5.93 -0.86
C LEU A 68 10.79 5.94 0.48
N LEU A 69 11.55 4.88 0.79
CA LEU A 69 12.37 4.81 2.00
C LEU A 69 13.48 5.87 2.03
N ALA A 70 14.01 6.24 0.85
CA ALA A 70 15.04 7.26 0.72
C ALA A 70 14.49 8.69 0.76
N ASP A 71 13.23 8.93 0.38
CA ASP A 71 12.61 10.25 0.47
C ASP A 71 12.22 10.57 1.92
N ARG A 72 13.03 11.41 2.57
CA ARG A 72 12.77 11.89 3.94
C ARG A 72 11.40 12.55 4.11
N ARG A 73 10.82 13.09 3.03
CA ARG A 73 9.50 13.74 3.09
C ARG A 73 8.36 12.72 3.10
N ALA A 74 8.59 11.51 2.58
CA ALA A 74 7.62 10.44 2.53
C ALA A 74 7.36 9.83 3.93
N VAL A 75 8.37 9.88 4.81
CA VAL A 75 8.38 9.26 6.14
C VAL A 75 7.93 7.80 6.02
N ALA A 76 8.78 7.00 5.42
CA ALA A 76 8.53 5.59 5.12
C ALA A 76 9.35 4.66 6.01
N MET A 77 8.79 3.49 6.29
CA MET A 77 9.39 2.44 7.11
C MET A 77 9.08 1.08 6.51
N GLU A 78 9.98 0.14 6.70
CA GLU A 78 9.85 -1.24 6.25
C GLU A 78 10.40 -2.19 7.30
N GLU A 79 9.75 -3.33 7.44
CA GLU A 79 10.20 -4.41 8.29
C GLU A 79 9.76 -5.77 7.75
N TYR A 80 10.49 -6.80 8.16
CA TYR A 80 10.11 -8.19 7.96
C TYR A 80 10.29 -8.94 9.26
N ASP A 81 9.22 -9.50 9.81
CA ASP A 81 9.27 -10.37 10.99
C ASP A 81 9.42 -11.82 10.55
N GLU A 82 10.59 -12.40 10.80
CA GLU A 82 10.89 -13.80 10.45
C GLU A 82 10.02 -14.80 11.22
N ALA A 83 9.57 -14.47 12.45
CA ALA A 83 8.80 -15.40 13.28
C ALA A 83 7.36 -15.55 12.79
N SER A 84 6.73 -14.44 12.39
CA SER A 84 5.38 -14.43 11.81
C SER A 84 5.36 -14.54 10.29
N GLN A 85 6.51 -14.42 9.63
CA GLN A 85 6.67 -14.31 8.18
C GLN A 85 5.82 -13.18 7.62
N GLU A 86 5.94 -12.02 8.25
CA GLU A 86 5.14 -10.84 7.93
C GLU A 86 6.03 -9.71 7.44
N TRP A 87 5.73 -9.24 6.23
CA TRP A 87 6.30 -8.03 5.70
C TRP A 87 5.35 -6.86 5.92
N THR A 88 5.87 -5.77 6.48
CA THR A 88 5.13 -4.52 6.66
C THR A 88 5.88 -3.36 6.02
N PHE A 89 5.14 -2.53 5.27
CA PHE A 89 5.62 -1.28 4.70
C PHE A 89 4.65 -0.16 5.03
N LEU A 90 5.19 0.98 5.44
CA LEU A 90 4.45 2.20 5.74
C LEU A 90 5.08 3.36 5.00
N CYS A 91 4.25 4.26 4.46
CA CYS A 91 4.66 5.56 3.96
C CYS A 91 3.58 6.59 4.37
N LEU A 92 3.90 7.45 5.33
CA LEU A 92 2.91 8.39 5.89
C LEU A 92 2.48 9.45 4.87
N MET A 93 3.44 10.01 4.14
CA MET A 93 3.23 11.08 3.17
C MET A 93 3.38 10.49 1.76
N PHE A 94 2.47 9.59 1.39
CA PHE A 94 2.56 8.85 0.13
C PHE A 94 2.14 9.72 -1.07
N SER A 95 0.84 9.95 -1.27
CA SER A 95 0.37 10.73 -2.42
C SER A 95 -1.10 11.11 -2.28
N GLU A 96 -1.50 12.16 -3.00
CA GLU A 96 -2.89 12.55 -3.27
C GLU A 96 -3.28 12.33 -4.74
N ASN A 97 -2.33 11.92 -5.57
CA ASN A 97 -2.46 11.91 -7.02
C ASN A 97 -2.71 10.50 -7.54
N TYR A 98 -3.87 10.27 -8.15
CA TYR A 98 -4.19 8.97 -8.76
C TYR A 98 -3.17 8.51 -9.82
N ARG A 99 -2.39 9.42 -10.43
CA ARG A 99 -1.31 9.05 -11.36
C ARG A 99 -0.14 8.33 -10.68
N GLU A 100 0.05 8.53 -9.39
CA GLU A 100 1.08 7.87 -8.57
C GLU A 100 0.47 6.69 -7.81
N ILE A 101 -0.74 6.87 -7.28
CA ILE A 101 -1.46 5.85 -6.52
C ILE A 101 -1.78 4.63 -7.41
N LEU A 102 -2.35 4.81 -8.60
CA LEU A 102 -2.76 3.68 -9.44
C LEU A 102 -1.58 2.76 -9.82
N PRO A 103 -0.42 3.27 -10.29
CA PRO A 103 0.76 2.42 -10.52
C PRO A 103 1.26 1.70 -9.26
N MET A 104 1.23 2.35 -8.10
CA MET A 104 1.59 1.70 -6.84
C MET A 104 0.62 0.57 -6.50
N LEU A 105 -0.69 0.78 -6.65
CA LEU A 105 -1.69 -0.27 -6.44
C LEU A 105 -1.47 -1.44 -7.40
N ASN A 106 -1.05 -1.20 -8.63
CA ASN A 106 -0.72 -2.25 -9.59
C ASN A 106 0.52 -3.04 -9.15
N CYS A 107 1.54 -2.35 -8.63
CA CYS A 107 2.71 -2.98 -8.01
C CYS A 107 2.27 -3.88 -6.84
N CYS A 108 1.47 -3.36 -5.90
CA CYS A 108 0.93 -4.12 -4.77
C CYS A 108 0.07 -5.30 -5.21
N ALA A 109 -0.78 -5.13 -6.22
CA ALA A 109 -1.62 -6.20 -6.75
C ALA A 109 -0.79 -7.34 -7.35
N SER A 110 0.32 -7.02 -8.01
CA SER A 110 1.22 -8.04 -8.58
C SER A 110 1.93 -8.91 -7.53
N LEU A 111 1.97 -8.46 -6.26
CA LEU A 111 2.46 -9.29 -5.15
C LEU A 111 1.68 -10.60 -5.02
N ALA A 112 0.39 -10.58 -5.36
CA ALA A 112 -0.48 -11.75 -5.30
C ALA A 112 0.06 -12.94 -6.12
N ASP A 113 0.79 -12.69 -7.22
CA ASP A 113 1.38 -13.74 -8.06
C ASP A 113 2.51 -14.51 -7.37
N TYR A 114 3.05 -13.95 -6.28
CA TYR A 114 4.12 -14.55 -5.49
C TYR A 114 3.61 -15.24 -4.23
N LEU A 115 2.35 -15.00 -3.86
CA LEU A 115 1.75 -15.61 -2.67
C LEU A 115 1.42 -17.09 -2.91
N GLN A 116 1.65 -17.93 -1.89
CA GLN A 116 1.40 -19.36 -1.90
C GLN A 116 0.64 -19.84 -0.67
N GLY A 117 -0.07 -20.96 -0.79
CA GLY A 117 -0.69 -21.64 0.36
C GLY A 117 -1.69 -20.76 1.11
N ASP A 118 -1.39 -20.44 2.37
CA ASP A 118 -2.20 -19.59 3.25
C ASP A 118 -1.67 -18.14 3.38
N GLU A 119 -0.66 -17.77 2.59
CA GLU A 119 -0.15 -16.41 2.48
C GLU A 119 -1.24 -15.46 1.99
N ASN A 120 -1.28 -14.26 2.54
CA ASN A 120 -2.31 -13.27 2.27
C ASN A 120 -1.84 -11.88 2.71
N GLY A 121 -2.53 -10.85 2.27
CA GLY A 121 -2.17 -9.50 2.67
C GLY A 121 -3.25 -8.45 2.40
N ILE A 122 -2.91 -7.24 2.85
CA ILE A 122 -3.71 -6.04 2.66
C ILE A 122 -2.78 -4.88 2.29
N ALA A 123 -3.21 -4.06 1.34
CA ALA A 123 -2.65 -2.74 1.09
C ALA A 123 -3.76 -1.70 1.22
N LEU A 124 -3.50 -0.67 2.02
CA LEU A 124 -4.42 0.44 2.30
C LEU A 124 -3.82 1.75 1.80
N VAL A 125 -4.66 2.54 1.15
CA VAL A 125 -4.41 3.97 0.95
C VAL A 125 -5.50 4.72 1.70
N TYR A 126 -5.12 5.46 2.72
CA TYR A 126 -6.08 6.08 3.63
C TYR A 126 -5.48 7.30 4.33
N ASP A 127 -6.35 8.12 4.88
CA ASP A 127 -5.95 9.35 5.55
C ASP A 127 -5.60 9.10 7.02
N TYR A 128 -4.40 8.56 7.25
CA TYR A 128 -3.89 8.38 8.62
C TYR A 128 -3.41 9.69 9.24
N PHE A 129 -2.57 10.43 8.50
CA PHE A 129 -1.82 11.56 9.03
C PHE A 129 -2.73 12.73 9.47
N TRP A 130 -3.86 12.93 8.78
CA TRP A 130 -4.78 14.04 9.05
C TRP A 130 -5.86 13.65 10.08
N GLY A 131 -5.78 12.44 10.63
CA GLY A 131 -6.66 11.97 11.70
C GLY A 131 -8.07 11.61 11.22
N SER A 132 -8.26 11.46 9.91
CA SER A 132 -9.49 10.92 9.35
C SER A 132 -9.53 9.40 9.50
N THR A 133 -10.70 8.82 9.26
CA THR A 133 -10.88 7.38 9.12
C THR A 133 -11.22 7.00 7.68
N ASP A 134 -11.11 7.93 6.74
CA ASP A 134 -11.47 7.69 5.33
C ASP A 134 -10.44 6.80 4.64
N VAL A 135 -10.94 5.72 4.04
CA VAL A 135 -10.18 4.76 3.26
C VAL A 135 -10.42 5.05 1.78
N MET A 136 -9.35 5.44 1.08
CA MET A 136 -9.38 5.61 -0.37
C MET A 136 -9.39 4.26 -1.06
N VAL A 137 -8.53 3.35 -0.58
CA VAL A 137 -8.30 2.03 -1.16
C VAL A 137 -8.13 1.01 -0.06
N GLU A 138 -8.84 -0.10 -0.20
CA GLU A 138 -8.48 -1.37 0.43
C GLU A 138 -8.27 -2.41 -0.68
N LEU A 139 -7.04 -2.90 -0.79
CA LEU A 139 -6.65 -3.97 -1.70
C LEU A 139 -6.31 -5.21 -0.87
N ARG A 140 -7.01 -6.31 -1.12
CA ARG A 140 -6.77 -7.61 -0.50
C ARG A 140 -6.01 -8.51 -1.46
N LEU A 141 -5.10 -9.29 -0.89
CA LEU A 141 -4.19 -10.17 -1.62
C LEU A 141 -4.36 -11.60 -1.11
N ARG A 142 -4.47 -12.53 -2.06
CA ARG A 142 -4.46 -13.99 -1.86
C ARG A 142 -3.61 -14.62 -2.98
N PRO A 143 -3.23 -15.90 -2.89
CA PRO A 143 -2.46 -16.56 -3.93
C PRO A 143 -3.11 -16.39 -5.32
N HIS A 144 -2.39 -15.71 -6.22
CA HIS A 144 -2.78 -15.38 -7.59
C HIS A 144 -4.04 -14.52 -7.75
N GLU A 145 -4.47 -13.83 -6.69
CA GLU A 145 -5.65 -12.98 -6.73
C GLU A 145 -5.46 -11.70 -5.91
N ALA A 146 -5.68 -10.57 -6.57
CA ALA A 146 -5.75 -9.26 -5.94
C ALA A 146 -7.11 -8.64 -6.22
N TYR A 147 -7.80 -8.16 -5.18
CA TYR A 147 -9.12 -7.57 -5.31
C TYR A 147 -9.31 -6.35 -4.39
N TYR A 148 -9.96 -5.34 -4.93
CA TYR A 148 -10.33 -4.09 -4.29
C TYR A 148 -11.68 -4.24 -3.58
N GLU A 149 -11.71 -3.87 -2.31
CA GLU A 149 -12.93 -3.74 -1.52
C GLU A 149 -13.55 -2.36 -1.73
N LEU A 150 -14.86 -2.24 -1.50
CA LEU A 150 -15.58 -0.97 -1.63
C LEU A 150 -15.61 -0.15 -0.34
N THR A 151 -14.71 -0.48 0.60
CA THR A 151 -14.52 0.16 1.89
C THR A 151 -14.29 1.66 1.75
N ASN A 152 -14.93 2.44 2.63
CA ASN A 152 -14.78 3.90 2.67
C ASN A 152 -14.28 4.41 4.02
N HIS A 153 -14.41 3.62 5.08
CA HIS A 153 -14.00 4.01 6.42
C HIS A 153 -13.25 2.88 7.14
N MET A 154 -12.29 3.24 8.00
CA MET A 154 -11.49 2.29 8.79
C MET A 154 -12.37 1.39 9.69
N THR A 155 -13.55 1.87 10.09
CA THR A 155 -14.53 1.08 10.87
C THR A 155 -15.21 -0.04 10.08
N GLU A 156 -15.13 -0.01 8.75
CA GLU A 156 -15.66 -1.04 7.86
C GLU A 156 -14.64 -2.16 7.61
N LEU A 157 -13.35 -1.91 7.90
CA LEU A 157 -12.35 -2.97 7.94
C LEU A 157 -12.78 -4.01 8.98
N VAL A 158 -12.45 -5.28 8.76
CA VAL A 158 -12.65 -6.32 9.78
C VAL A 158 -11.99 -5.83 11.07
N ASN A 159 -12.75 -5.71 12.17
CA ASN A 159 -12.35 -4.99 13.40
C ASN A 159 -10.93 -5.32 13.91
N ALA A 160 -10.43 -6.53 13.68
CA ALA A 160 -9.06 -6.90 14.04
C ALA A 160 -8.00 -6.10 13.24
N ASP A 161 -8.24 -5.82 11.97
CA ASP A 161 -7.28 -5.16 11.08
C ASP A 161 -7.09 -3.69 11.46
N ALA A 162 -8.17 -2.92 11.65
CA ALA A 162 -8.07 -1.47 11.89
C ALA A 162 -7.24 -1.10 13.14
N GLU A 163 -7.49 -1.78 14.26
CA GLU A 163 -6.75 -1.56 15.52
C GLU A 163 -5.31 -2.06 15.42
N ILE A 164 -5.08 -3.21 14.77
CA ILE A 164 -3.73 -3.75 14.56
C ILE A 164 -2.92 -2.81 13.68
N ILE A 165 -3.52 -2.29 12.60
CA ILE A 165 -2.87 -1.36 11.67
C ILE A 165 -2.50 -0.06 12.39
N LYS A 166 -3.45 0.55 13.09
CA LYS A 166 -3.20 1.77 13.85
C LYS A 166 -2.10 1.56 14.89
N THR A 167 -2.22 0.50 15.70
CA THR A 167 -1.22 0.16 16.71
C THR A 167 0.15 -0.07 16.08
N ARG A 168 0.21 -0.79 14.94
CA ARG A 168 1.47 -1.08 14.28
C ARG A 168 2.12 0.17 13.73
N ILE A 169 1.34 1.07 13.13
CA ILE A 169 1.85 2.36 12.65
C ILE A 169 2.35 3.20 13.83
N ASP A 170 1.57 3.31 14.91
CA ASP A 170 1.99 4.03 16.13
C ASP A 170 3.31 3.45 16.69
N SER A 171 3.46 2.12 16.72
CA SER A 171 4.70 1.45 17.16
C SER A 171 5.88 1.73 16.22
N LEU A 172 5.69 1.60 14.90
CA LEU A 172 6.72 1.90 13.92
C LEU A 172 7.21 3.35 14.06
N LEU A 173 6.29 4.31 14.18
CA LEU A 173 6.65 5.72 14.37
C LEU A 173 7.37 5.98 15.69
N ALA A 174 7.00 5.29 16.77
CA ALA A 174 7.68 5.40 18.05
C ALA A 174 9.12 4.83 18.03
N GLU A 175 9.32 3.72 17.31
CA GLU A 175 10.61 3.07 17.09
C GLU A 175 11.53 3.88 16.16
N GLY A 176 10.94 4.58 15.19
CA GLY A 176 11.66 5.44 14.23
C GLY A 176 12.20 6.77 14.80
N GLN A 177 12.05 7.04 16.11
CA GLN A 177 12.51 8.22 16.86
C GLN A 177 12.84 9.47 16.01
N ASP A 178 11.75 10.21 15.75
CA ASP A 178 11.66 11.64 15.44
C ASP A 178 12.23 12.14 14.09
N PRO A 179 11.39 12.30 13.03
CA PRO A 179 11.80 13.01 11.81
C PRO A 179 12.15 14.50 12.04
N TYR A 180 11.92 15.03 13.26
CA TYR A 180 12.27 16.39 13.68
C TYR A 180 13.51 16.48 14.58
N ASN A 181 14.19 15.37 14.92
CA ASN A 181 15.41 15.41 15.73
C ASN A 181 16.66 15.35 14.85
N THR A 182 16.97 16.46 14.18
CA THR A 182 18.32 16.69 13.63
C THR A 182 19.24 17.18 14.75
N PRO A 183 20.39 16.55 15.02
CA PRO A 183 21.44 17.22 15.77
C PRO A 183 21.94 18.42 14.95
N ASP A 184 21.96 19.59 15.60
CA ASP A 184 22.59 20.82 15.11
C ASP A 184 24.08 20.63 14.73
#